data_AF-A0AAU3ICZ6-F1
#
_entry.id   AF-A0AAU3ICZ6-F1
#
_cell.length_a   1.000
_cell.length_b   1.000
_cell.length_c   1.000
_cell.angle_alpha   90.00
_cell.angle_beta   90.00
_cell.angle_gamma   90.00
#
_symmetry.space_group_name_H-M   'P 1'
#
loop_
_entity.id
_entity.type
_entity.pdbx_description
1 polymer ?
#
loop_
_entity_poly.entity_id
_entity_poly.type
_entity_poly.pdbx_seq_one_letter_code
_entity_poly.pdbx_strand_id
1 'polypeptide(L)'
;MGEQDFIELIDGVHQLVKAPIVLVWDRLNTHVSRRMRGLVTEREWLTVFLLPAYSPDLNPVEWVWAHVKRSLANLAVMALDRLEALVRNRLKRLQYRPHTLDGFITGTGLTLDMPASP
;
A
#
# COMPACT_ATOMS: atom_id res chain seq x y z
N MET A 1 -4.79 13.97 -5.69
CA MET A 1 -3.58 13.64 -4.92
C MET A 1 -2.42 13.68 -5.88
N GLY A 2 -1.44 14.57 -5.67
CA GLY A 2 -0.27 14.76 -6.53
C GLY A 2 0.98 14.08 -5.97
N GLU A 3 2.12 14.18 -6.66
CA GLU A 3 3.39 13.62 -6.18
C GLU A 3 3.79 14.12 -4.79
N GLN A 4 3.46 15.38 -4.46
CA GLN A 4 3.77 15.99 -3.17
C GLN A 4 3.03 15.30 -2.03
N ASP A 5 1.73 15.05 -2.18
CA ASP A 5 0.91 14.39 -1.17
C ASP A 5 1.43 12.96 -0.89
N PHE A 6 1.88 12.26 -1.93
CA PHE A 6 2.44 10.91 -1.81
C PHE A 6 3.75 10.92 -1.03
N ILE A 7 4.67 11.84 -1.33
CA ILE A 7 5.96 11.85 -0.66
C ILE A 7 5.83 12.28 0.80
N GLU A 8 4.94 13.24 1.10
CA GLU A 8 4.64 13.65 2.48
C GLU A 8 4.06 12.49 3.30
N LEU A 9 3.22 11.66 2.69
CA LEU A 9 2.75 10.43 3.32
C LEU A 9 3.90 9.47 3.62
N ILE A 10 4.81 9.25 2.67
CA ILE A 10 5.95 8.35 2.84
C ILE A 10 6.91 8.87 3.92
N ASP A 11 7.16 10.18 3.95
CA ASP A 11 7.95 10.84 5.00
C ASP A 11 7.31 10.68 6.38
N GLY A 12 5.99 10.86 6.48
CA GLY A 12 5.25 10.64 7.72
C GLY A 12 5.33 9.20 8.21
N VAL A 13 5.28 8.21 7.30
CA VAL A 13 5.48 6.80 7.65
C VAL A 13 6.90 6.57 8.17
N HIS A 14 7.93 7.14 7.51
CA HIS A 14 9.31 7.01 7.97
C HIS A 14 9.51 7.60 9.37
N GLN A 15 8.92 8.76 9.67
CA GLN A 15 8.97 9.37 11.00
C GLN A 15 8.32 8.49 12.08
N LEU A 16 7.27 7.74 11.71
CA LEU A 16 6.59 6.83 12.63
C LEU A 16 7.40 5.55 12.89
N VAL A 17 7.91 4.91 11.84
CA VAL A 17 8.59 3.60 11.95
C VAL A 17 10.07 3.73 12.32
N LYS A 18 10.69 4.89 12.04
CA LYS A 18 12.11 5.21 12.32
C LYS A 18 13.09 4.17 11.79
N ALA A 19 12.79 3.62 10.61
CA ALA A 19 13.58 2.59 9.94
C ALA A 19 13.60 2.85 8.43
N PRO A 20 14.61 2.33 7.70
CA PRO A 20 14.59 2.31 6.24
C PRO A 20 13.33 1.63 5.69
N ILE A 21 12.82 2.14 4.57
CA ILE A 21 11.58 1.65 3.95
C ILE A 21 11.90 1.06 2.58
N VAL A 22 11.43 -0.17 2.37
CA VAL A 22 11.30 -0.75 1.03
C VAL A 22 9.86 -0.58 0.58
N LEU A 23 9.65 0.31 -0.40
CA LEU A 23 8.34 0.58 -0.98
C LEU A 23 8.17 -0.20 -2.28
N VAL A 24 7.16 -1.07 -2.33
CA VAL A 24 6.75 -1.80 -3.53
C VAL A 24 5.43 -1.21 -4.00
N TRP A 25 5.38 -0.70 -5.23
CA TRP A 25 4.16 -0.13 -5.80
C TRP A 25 4.03 -0.36 -7.29
N ASP A 26 2.82 -0.18 -7.81
CA ASP A 26 2.51 -0.32 -9.22
C ASP A 26 3.08 0.84 -10.07
N ARG A 27 2.77 0.80 -11.36
CA ARG A 27 3.28 1.78 -12.34
C ARG A 27 2.32 2.93 -12.61
N LEU A 28 1.48 3.32 -11.67
CA LEU A 28 0.62 4.51 -11.82
C LEU A 28 1.48 5.71 -12.27
N ASN A 29 0.97 6.52 -13.21
CA ASN A 29 1.75 7.59 -13.86
C ASN A 29 2.45 8.52 -12.86
N THR A 30 1.81 8.81 -11.73
CA THR A 30 2.37 9.60 -10.64
C THR A 30 3.57 8.91 -9.97
N HIS A 31 3.54 7.59 -9.76
CA HIS A 31 4.65 6.82 -9.16
C HIS A 31 5.89 6.78 -10.05
N VAL A 32 5.70 6.80 -11.37
CA VAL A 32 6.81 6.70 -12.35
C VAL A 32 7.23 8.04 -12.93
N SER A 33 6.60 9.14 -12.50
CA SER A 33 6.86 10.48 -13.04
C SER A 33 8.29 10.95 -12.73
N ARG A 34 8.83 11.82 -13.59
CA ARG A 34 10.17 12.41 -13.36
C ARG A 34 10.23 13.13 -12.01
N ARG A 35 9.16 13.83 -11.65
CA ARG A 35 9.06 14.55 -10.37
C ARG A 35 9.13 13.56 -9.21
N MET A 36 8.34 12.49 -9.24
CA MET A 36 8.36 11.48 -8.18
C MET A 36 9.72 10.81 -8.04
N ARG A 37 10.39 10.49 -9.15
CA ARG A 37 11.76 9.93 -9.10
C ARG A 37 12.73 10.88 -8.40
N GLY A 38 12.67 12.19 -8.68
CA GLY A 38 13.49 13.18 -8.00
C GLY A 38 13.23 13.21 -6.49
N LEU A 39 11.96 13.20 -6.09
CA LEU A 39 11.57 13.14 -4.68
C LEU A 39 12.10 11.87 -3.99
N VAL A 40 11.99 10.71 -4.64
CA VAL A 40 12.53 9.45 -4.10
C VAL A 40 14.06 9.52 -3.93
N THR A 41 14.79 10.08 -4.91
CA THR A 41 16.26 10.13 -4.85
C THR A 41 16.84 11.00 -3.74
N GLU A 42 16.07 11.94 -3.19
CA GLU A 42 16.47 12.78 -2.06
C GLU A 42 16.43 12.03 -0.71
N ARG A 43 15.93 10.79 -0.67
CA ARG A 43 15.68 10.01 0.54
C ARG A 43 16.53 8.75 0.56
N GLU A 44 17.71 8.84 1.19
CA GLU A 44 18.65 7.70 1.30
C GLU A 44 18.06 6.49 2.06
N TRP A 45 17.05 6.71 2.90
CA TRP A 45 16.36 5.67 3.66
C TRP A 45 15.24 4.96 2.87
N LEU A 46 14.94 5.41 1.64
CA LEU A 46 13.84 4.89 0.83
C LEU A 46 14.35 4.10 -0.37
N THR A 47 14.03 2.82 -0.44
CA THR A 47 14.24 1.98 -1.62
C THR A 47 12.91 1.69 -2.29
N VAL A 48 12.80 1.95 -3.60
CA VAL A 48 11.55 1.75 -4.35
C VAL A 48 11.69 0.64 -5.38
N PHE A 49 10.78 -0.33 -5.34
CA PHE A 49 10.60 -1.35 -6.35
C PHE A 49 9.29 -1.13 -7.10
N LEU A 50 9.38 -1.12 -8.43
CA LEU A 50 8.22 -1.08 -9.30
C LEU A 50 7.81 -2.50 -9.69
N LEU A 51 6.53 -2.81 -9.53
CA LEU A 51 5.96 -4.02 -10.10
C LEU A 51 6.02 -3.98 -11.65
N PRO A 52 6.05 -5.14 -12.32
CA PRO A 52 5.89 -5.20 -13.77
C PRO A 52 4.56 -4.56 -14.20
N ALA A 53 4.53 -4.07 -15.44
CA ALA A 53 3.31 -3.49 -15.99
C ALA A 53 2.19 -4.53 -16.06
N TYR A 54 0.97 -4.14 -15.69
CA TYR A 54 -0.22 -4.99 -15.74
C TYR A 54 -0.12 -6.27 -14.89
N SER A 55 0.58 -6.22 -13.74
CA SER A 55 0.68 -7.33 -12.79
C SER A 55 -0.06 -7.04 -11.47
N PRO A 56 -1.41 -6.93 -11.49
CA PRO A 56 -2.20 -6.69 -10.28
C PRO A 56 -2.14 -7.88 -9.29
N ASP A 57 -1.86 -9.08 -9.78
CA ASP A 57 -1.64 -10.30 -9.00
C ASP A 57 -0.44 -10.19 -8.06
N LEU A 58 0.57 -9.39 -8.42
CA LEU A 58 1.75 -9.12 -7.60
C LEU A 58 1.56 -7.97 -6.60
N ASN A 59 0.43 -7.25 -6.66
CA ASN A 59 0.17 -6.11 -5.79
C ASN A 59 -0.73 -6.53 -4.60
N PRO A 60 -0.18 -6.66 -3.37
CA PRO A 60 -0.97 -7.15 -2.23
C PRO A 60 -2.13 -6.21 -1.86
N VAL A 61 -2.08 -4.94 -2.27
CA VAL A 61 -3.19 -4.00 -2.03
C VAL A 61 -4.46 -4.41 -2.78
N GLU A 62 -4.36 -5.13 -3.90
CA GLU A 62 -5.52 -5.63 -4.64
C GLU A 62 -6.31 -6.65 -3.83
N TRP A 63 -5.62 -7.50 -3.06
CA TRP A 63 -6.25 -8.42 -2.11
C TRP A 63 -6.92 -7.71 -0.94
N VAL A 64 -6.30 -6.63 -0.43
CA VAL A 64 -6.92 -5.73 0.57
C VAL A 64 -8.21 -5.15 0.00
N TRP A 65 -8.18 -4.64 -1.23
CA TRP A 65 -9.37 -4.07 -1.87
C TRP A 65 -10.46 -5.11 -2.13
N ALA A 66 -10.09 -6.30 -2.61
CA ALA A 66 -11.03 -7.40 -2.80
C ALA A 66 -11.70 -7.79 -1.47
N HIS A 67 -10.93 -7.87 -0.38
CA HIS A 67 -11.44 -8.16 0.96
C HIS A 67 -12.42 -7.10 1.45
N VAL A 68 -12.05 -5.82 1.35
CA VAL A 68 -12.93 -4.71 1.77
C VAL A 68 -14.20 -4.69 0.93
N LYS A 69 -14.10 -4.75 -0.40
CA LYS A 69 -15.26 -4.76 -1.32
C LYS A 69 -16.20 -5.93 -1.03
N ARG A 70 -15.67 -7.14 -0.83
CA ARG A 70 -16.48 -8.32 -0.48
C ARG A 70 -17.25 -8.12 0.82
N SER A 71 -16.64 -7.46 1.81
CA SER A 71 -17.31 -7.15 3.09
C SER A 71 -18.45 -6.11 2.97
N LEU A 72 -18.55 -5.44 1.82
CA LEU A 72 -19.55 -4.40 1.53
C LEU A 72 -20.60 -4.86 0.50
N ALA A 73 -20.40 -6.02 -0.16
CA ALA A 73 -21.19 -6.45 -1.32
C ALA A 73 -22.71 -6.55 -1.07
N ASN A 74 -23.14 -6.74 0.17
CA ASN A 74 -24.55 -6.85 0.56
C ASN A 74 -25.10 -5.61 1.29
N LEU A 75 -24.36 -4.50 1.30
CA LEU A 75 -24.78 -3.27 1.97
C LEU A 75 -25.38 -2.28 0.96
N ALA A 76 -26.68 -2.02 1.06
CA ALA A 76 -27.34 -0.91 0.39
C ALA A 76 -27.03 0.39 1.15
N VAL A 77 -25.86 0.98 0.92
CA VAL A 77 -25.47 2.24 1.55
C VAL A 77 -26.12 3.40 0.78
N MET A 78 -26.99 4.16 1.44
CA MET A 78 -27.78 5.22 0.81
C MET A 78 -27.07 6.60 0.76
N ALA A 79 -25.84 6.70 1.26
CA ALA A 79 -25.10 7.96 1.31
C ALA A 79 -23.57 7.76 1.31
N LEU A 80 -22.84 8.67 0.65
CA LEU A 80 -21.39 8.57 0.43
C LEU A 80 -20.57 8.66 1.74
N ASP A 81 -20.97 9.54 2.65
CA ASP A 81 -20.37 9.70 3.99
C ASP A 81 -20.42 8.40 4.80
N ARG A 82 -21.56 7.69 4.73
CA ARG A 82 -21.73 6.39 5.38
C ARG A 82 -20.84 5.34 4.74
N LEU A 83 -20.68 5.37 3.41
CA LEU A 83 -19.79 4.45 2.72
C LEU A 83 -18.33 4.69 3.13
N GLU A 84 -17.90 5.95 3.17
CA GLU A 84 -16.56 6.32 3.61
C GLU A 84 -16.29 5.85 5.04
N ALA A 85 -17.21 6.12 5.97
CA ALA A 85 -17.09 5.68 7.36
C ALA A 85 -16.98 4.14 7.47
N LEU A 86 -17.76 3.41 6.67
CA LEU A 86 -17.70 1.95 6.62
C LEU A 86 -16.36 1.47 6.09
N VAL A 87 -15.87 2.00 4.97
CA VAL A 87 -14.56 1.64 4.39
C VAL A 87 -13.44 1.91 5.39
N ARG A 88 -13.40 3.10 6.01
CA ARG A 88 -12.41 3.45 7.04
C ARG A 88 -12.45 2.48 8.21
N ASN A 89 -13.63 2.14 8.71
CA ASN A 89 -13.78 1.19 9.81
C ASN A 89 -13.31 -0.23 9.42
N ARG A 90 -13.57 -0.67 8.19
CA ARG A 90 -13.09 -1.97 7.68
C ARG A 90 -11.57 -2.00 7.59
N LEU A 91 -10.95 -0.97 7.02
CA LEU A 91 -9.49 -0.84 6.93
C LEU A 91 -8.84 -0.77 8.32
N LYS A 92 -9.39 0.03 9.25
CA LYS A 92 -8.90 0.10 10.64
C LYS A 92 -8.93 -1.26 11.33
N ARG A 93 -9.99 -2.06 11.13
CA ARG A 93 -10.02 -3.41 11.72
C ARG A 93 -8.99 -4.35 11.10
N LEU A 94 -8.72 -4.21 9.81
CA LEU A 94 -7.74 -5.02 9.11
C LEU A 94 -6.31 -4.72 9.60
N GLN A 95 -6.02 -3.46 9.95
CA GLN A 95 -4.74 -3.06 10.56
C GLN A 95 -4.37 -3.90 11.79
N TYR A 96 -5.34 -4.34 12.58
CA TYR A 96 -5.13 -5.16 13.79
C TYR A 96 -5.17 -6.67 13.51
N ARG A 97 -5.05 -7.11 12.25
CA ARG A 97 -5.11 -8.52 11.84
C ARG A 97 -3.87 -8.92 11.03
N PRO A 98 -2.69 -9.05 11.67
CA PRO A 98 -1.43 -9.32 11.00
C PRO A 98 -1.50 -10.57 10.11
N HIS A 99 -2.04 -11.69 10.62
CA HIS A 99 -2.18 -12.92 9.82
C HIS A 99 -3.01 -12.77 8.54
N THR A 100 -4.00 -11.86 8.52
CA THR A 100 -4.77 -11.59 7.31
C THR A 100 -3.94 -10.77 6.31
N LEU A 101 -3.16 -9.81 6.79
CA LEU A 101 -2.24 -9.02 5.96
C LEU A 101 -1.12 -9.89 5.38
N ASP A 102 -0.53 -10.76 6.20
CA ASP A 102 0.48 -11.73 5.77
C ASP A 102 -0.06 -12.68 4.69
N GLY A 103 -1.33 -13.09 4.82
CA GLY A 103 -2.03 -13.88 3.82
C GLY A 103 -2.19 -13.17 2.48
N PHE A 104 -2.35 -11.85 2.46
CA PHE A 104 -2.41 -11.07 1.22
C PHE A 104 -1.05 -11.00 0.52
N ILE A 105 0.03 -10.88 1.28
CA ILE A 105 1.40 -10.93 0.75
C ILE A 105 1.68 -12.32 0.20
N THR A 106 1.37 -13.37 0.97
CA THR A 106 1.51 -14.77 0.54
C THR A 106 0.73 -15.05 -0.75
N GLY A 107 -0.45 -14.46 -0.90
CA GLY A 107 -1.28 -14.59 -2.11
C GLY A 107 -0.66 -14.02 -3.39
N THR A 108 0.37 -13.17 -3.28
CA THR A 108 1.13 -12.68 -4.45
C THR A 108 2.21 -13.66 -4.91
N GLY A 109 2.53 -14.68 -4.10
CA GLY A 109 3.68 -15.57 -4.33
C GLY A 109 5.04 -14.93 -4.06
N LEU A 110 5.10 -13.66 -3.65
CA LEU A 110 6.33 -12.98 -3.24
C LEU A 110 6.67 -13.37 -1.79
N THR A 111 7.91 -13.82 -1.57
CA THR A 111 8.43 -14.13 -0.24
C THR A 111 9.11 -12.91 0.36
N LEU A 112 8.81 -12.62 1.63
CA LEU A 112 9.59 -11.69 2.44
C LEU A 112 10.66 -12.49 3.17
N ASP A 113 11.76 -12.75 2.47
CA ASP A 113 12.91 -13.36 3.12
C ASP A 113 13.54 -12.34 4.07
N MET A 114 13.73 -12.74 5.32
CA MET A 114 14.53 -11.92 6.24
C MET A 114 15.95 -11.88 5.66
N PRO A 115 16.58 -10.69 5.54
CA PRO A 115 17.97 -10.63 5.12
C PRO A 115 18.79 -11.51 6.05
N ALA A 116 19.65 -12.35 5.47
CA ALA A 116 20.58 -13.14 6.25
C ALA A 116 21.31 -12.21 7.21
N SER A 117 21.36 -12.57 8.50
CA SER A 117 22.21 -11.85 9.43
C SER A 117 23.65 -11.88 8.90
N PRO A 118 24.38 -10.75 8.97
CA PRO A 118 25.74 -10.68 8.46
C PRO A 118 26.67 -11.70 9.11
#